data_AF-A0A8S0QJY0-F1
#
_entry.id   AF-A0A8S0QJY0-F1
#
_cell.length_a   1.000
_cell.length_b   1.000
_cell.length_c   1.000
_cell.angle_alpha   90.00
_cell.angle_beta   90.00
_cell.angle_gamma   90.00
#
_symmetry.space_group_name_H-M   'P 1'
#
loop_
_entity.id
_entity.type
_entity.pdbx_description
1 polymer ?
#
loop_
_entity_poly.entity_id
_entity_poly.type
_entity_poly.pdbx_seq_one_letter_code
_entity_poly.pdbx_strand_id
1 'polypeptide(L)'
;MTITMLKAVSALEVLANKFPSHDSVFSVCLGSVSRRICSDNSSLSSRCLHATGALINVLGPKALPELPGIMGCVVRKSRDVPSVAAETKRIVDRTTGSSNLKDTLSISILLTLEAVVDKLGGFLNPYMADILGLIVLHPLYVSTTEPKLKLKADVVRKLITDRIPVRLLLPPVLGIYSDAAKSGESSLSIVFEMLGNLVNSMDRSSIGAYYTKIFDLCLLALDLRRQHPASIKNIIIVEKNVLSATVTLTMKLTETMFRPLFIKSIEWSSSDVEDSEYTPGQTINRLISFYALVKKLAENHR
;
A
#
# COMPACT_ATOMS: atom_id res chain seq x y z
N MET A 1 15.90 10.18 33.30
CA MET A 1 14.83 10.97 32.65
C MET A 1 14.09 10.19 31.55
N THR A 2 14.80 9.52 30.63
CA THR A 2 14.21 8.79 29.49
C THR A 2 13.28 7.64 29.89
N ILE A 3 13.61 6.88 30.93
CA ILE A 3 12.77 5.76 31.43
C ILE A 3 11.44 6.27 32.01
N THR A 4 11.46 7.40 32.72
CA THR A 4 10.24 8.00 33.30
C THR A 4 9.29 8.47 32.18
N MET A 5 9.83 9.09 31.14
CA MET A 5 9.06 9.50 29.95
C MET A 5 8.46 8.29 29.23
N LEU A 6 9.24 7.22 29.08
CA LEU A 6 8.79 5.97 28.47
C LEU A 6 7.57 5.39 29.18
N LYS A 7 7.64 5.32 30.52
CA LYS A 7 6.55 4.83 31.37
C LYS A 7 5.33 5.76 31.31
N ALA A 8 5.53 7.08 31.27
CA ALA A 8 4.44 8.04 31.16
C ALA A 8 3.68 7.91 29.83
N VAL A 9 4.40 7.75 28.70
CA VAL A 9 3.79 7.55 27.38
C VAL A 9 3.02 6.22 27.32
N SER A 10 3.56 5.14 27.87
CA SER A 10 2.84 3.86 27.95
C SER A 10 1.62 3.93 28.88
N ALA A 11 1.69 4.65 29.99
CA ALA A 11 0.52 4.87 30.86
C ALA A 11 -0.58 5.65 30.13
N LEU A 12 -0.20 6.67 29.34
CA LEU A 12 -1.12 7.44 28.52
C LEU A 12 -1.79 6.59 27.42
N GLU A 13 -1.03 5.70 26.77
CA GLU A 13 -1.57 4.72 25.81
C GLU A 13 -2.62 3.82 26.47
N VAL A 14 -2.30 3.24 27.63
CA VAL A 14 -3.24 2.39 28.38
C VAL A 14 -4.49 3.17 28.79
N LEU A 15 -4.31 4.43 29.22
CA LEU A 15 -5.42 5.28 29.62
C LEU A 15 -6.33 5.64 28.44
N ALA A 16 -5.77 5.97 27.27
CA ALA A 16 -6.54 6.21 26.05
C ALA A 16 -7.35 4.99 25.60
N ASN A 17 -6.75 3.79 25.68
CA ASN A 17 -7.41 2.54 25.28
C ASN A 17 -8.49 2.08 26.29
N LYS A 18 -8.26 2.27 27.60
CA LYS A 18 -9.20 1.81 28.63
C LYS A 18 -10.30 2.82 28.96
N PHE A 19 -10.01 4.12 28.85
CA PHE A 19 -10.91 5.20 29.25
C PHE A 19 -11.05 6.24 28.11
N PRO A 20 -11.64 5.86 26.97
CA PRO A 20 -11.82 6.77 25.85
C PRO A 20 -12.74 7.93 26.27
N SER A 21 -12.19 9.14 26.29
CA SER A 21 -12.95 10.37 26.59
C SER A 21 -12.62 11.44 25.56
N HIS A 22 -13.56 12.32 25.23
CA HIS A 22 -13.33 13.43 24.30
C HIS A 22 -12.77 14.68 24.96
N ASP A 23 -12.12 14.52 26.11
CA ASP A 23 -11.55 15.61 26.89
C ASP A 23 -10.43 16.31 26.10
N SER A 24 -10.40 17.63 26.22
CA SER A 24 -9.32 18.51 25.76
C SER A 24 -7.93 18.09 26.24
N VAL A 25 -7.84 17.38 27.37
CA VAL A 25 -6.58 16.83 27.87
C VAL A 25 -5.93 15.89 26.85
N PHE A 26 -6.72 15.07 26.14
CA PHE A 26 -6.17 14.16 25.14
C PHE A 26 -5.61 14.87 23.92
N SER A 27 -6.17 16.01 23.50
CA SER A 27 -5.62 16.79 22.38
C SER A 27 -4.31 17.48 22.76
N VAL A 28 -4.20 18.00 23.98
CA VAL A 28 -2.95 18.58 24.52
C VAL A 28 -1.86 17.50 24.63
N CYS A 29 -2.24 16.32 25.12
CA CYS A 29 -1.35 15.16 25.19
C CYS A 29 -0.88 14.71 23.80
N LEU A 30 -1.78 14.66 22.80
CA LEU A 30 -1.44 14.31 21.42
C LEU A 30 -0.38 15.25 20.86
N GLY A 31 -0.55 16.57 21.00
CA GLY A 31 0.44 17.54 20.52
C GLY A 31 1.79 17.47 21.24
N SER A 32 1.81 17.00 22.48
CA SER A 32 3.05 16.80 23.26
C SER A 32 3.79 15.52 22.86
N VAL A 33 3.03 14.44 22.58
CA VAL A 33 3.57 13.15 22.14
C VAL A 33 4.02 13.21 20.68
N SER A 34 3.26 13.86 19.80
CA SER A 34 3.56 14.00 18.36
C SER A 34 4.94 14.61 18.13
N ARG A 35 5.28 15.68 18.86
CA ARG A 35 6.59 16.34 18.82
C ARG A 35 7.76 15.44 19.19
N ARG A 36 7.54 14.39 19.99
CA ARG A 36 8.59 13.46 20.44
C ARG A 36 8.74 12.21 19.57
N ILE A 37 7.86 11.99 18.59
CA ILE A 37 7.97 10.87 17.64
C ILE A 37 9.31 10.92 16.89
N CYS A 38 9.71 12.11 16.44
CA CYS A 38 10.95 12.31 15.70
C CYS A 38 12.24 12.28 16.56
N SER A 39 12.17 11.88 17.83
CA SER A 39 13.36 11.81 18.71
C SER A 39 14.38 10.75 18.25
N ASP A 40 15.66 10.92 18.61
CA ASP A 40 16.75 10.01 18.23
C ASP A 40 16.65 8.62 18.89
N ASN A 41 15.86 8.51 19.96
CA ASN A 41 15.70 7.25 20.68
C ASN A 41 14.59 6.39 20.04
N SER A 42 14.99 5.34 19.32
CA SER A 42 14.07 4.41 18.64
C SER A 42 12.99 3.83 19.57
N SER A 43 13.35 3.50 20.83
CA SER A 43 12.41 2.93 21.81
C SER A 43 11.37 3.93 22.31
N LEU A 44 11.73 5.22 22.36
CA LEU A 44 10.80 6.31 22.69
C LEU A 44 9.91 6.62 21.49
N SER A 45 10.49 6.72 20.28
CA SER A 45 9.73 6.98 19.05
C SER A 45 8.65 5.92 18.80
N SER A 46 8.98 4.63 18.97
CA SER A 46 8.03 3.53 18.85
C SER A 46 6.86 3.65 19.84
N ARG A 47 7.13 3.94 21.12
CA ARG A 47 6.06 4.14 22.11
C ARG A 47 5.24 5.40 21.87
N CYS A 48 5.88 6.49 21.42
CA CYS A 48 5.19 7.71 21.03
C CYS A 48 4.26 7.46 19.84
N LEU A 49 4.68 6.65 18.86
CA LEU A 49 3.83 6.22 17.74
C LEU A 49 2.61 5.42 18.23
N HIS A 50 2.81 4.42 19.10
CA HIS A 50 1.70 3.66 19.69
C HIS A 50 0.70 4.55 20.42
N ALA A 51 1.19 5.40 21.32
CA ALA A 51 0.34 6.32 22.07
C ALA A 51 -0.37 7.31 21.13
N THR A 52 0.29 7.76 20.07
CA THR A 52 -0.32 8.62 19.03
C THR A 52 -1.46 7.90 18.33
N GLY A 53 -1.27 6.65 17.90
CA GLY A 53 -2.33 5.85 17.30
C GLY A 53 -3.53 5.64 18.24
N ALA A 54 -3.27 5.33 19.52
CA ALA A 54 -4.32 5.20 20.53
C ALA A 54 -5.10 6.52 20.73
N LEU A 55 -4.40 7.66 20.82
CA LEU A 55 -5.01 8.97 20.97
C LEU A 55 -5.83 9.38 19.73
N ILE A 56 -5.35 9.09 18.52
CA ILE A 56 -6.11 9.33 17.28
C ILE A 56 -7.40 8.52 17.27
N ASN A 57 -7.36 7.25 17.71
CA ASN A 57 -8.54 6.40 17.79
C ASN A 57 -9.63 6.98 18.73
N VAL A 58 -9.23 7.66 19.80
CA VAL A 58 -10.15 8.32 20.76
C VAL A 58 -10.62 9.69 20.24
N LEU A 59 -9.70 10.51 19.71
CA LEU A 59 -9.99 11.89 19.30
C LEU A 59 -10.69 12.00 17.95
N GLY A 60 -10.46 11.03 17.06
CA GLY A 60 -10.99 11.05 15.70
C GLY A 60 -10.60 12.34 14.95
N PRO A 61 -11.55 13.04 14.33
CA PRO A 61 -11.28 14.29 13.59
C PRO A 61 -10.65 15.42 14.42
N LYS A 62 -10.76 15.39 15.76
CA LYS A 62 -10.11 16.38 16.63
C LYS A 62 -8.57 16.29 16.60
N ALA A 63 -8.01 15.20 16.08
CA ALA A 63 -6.58 15.02 15.90
C ALA A 63 -6.02 15.70 14.62
N LEU A 64 -6.88 16.24 13.75
CA LEU A 64 -6.48 16.85 12.47
C LEU A 64 -5.38 17.94 12.58
N PRO A 65 -5.37 18.84 13.58
CA PRO A 65 -4.33 19.86 13.69
C PRO A 65 -2.91 19.30 13.79
N GLU A 66 -2.76 18.10 14.36
CA GLU A 66 -1.47 17.45 14.58
C GLU A 66 -1.06 16.51 13.42
N LEU A 67 -1.96 16.26 12.46
CA LEU A 67 -1.74 15.31 11.36
C LEU A 67 -0.47 15.61 10.54
N PRO A 68 -0.16 16.86 10.15
CA PRO A 68 1.06 17.14 9.39
C PRO A 68 2.34 16.80 10.14
N GLY A 69 2.38 17.06 11.46
CA GLY A 69 3.53 16.72 12.31
C GLY A 69 3.69 15.21 12.46
N ILE A 70 2.58 14.50 12.67
CA ILE A 70 2.56 13.04 12.80
C ILE A 70 3.02 12.39 11.50
N MET A 71 2.44 12.76 10.35
CA MET A 71 2.81 12.20 9.05
C MET A 71 4.25 12.52 8.68
N GLY A 72 4.71 13.75 8.92
CA GLY A 72 6.11 14.12 8.70
C GLY A 72 7.08 13.26 9.53
N CYS A 73 6.73 12.93 10.77
CA CYS A 73 7.54 12.04 11.60
C CYS A 73 7.44 10.57 11.20
N VAL A 74 6.27 10.08 10.79
CA VAL A 74 6.08 8.71 10.29
C VAL A 74 6.93 8.48 9.03
N VAL A 75 6.86 9.39 8.06
CA VAL A 75 7.65 9.31 6.83
C VAL A 75 9.14 9.38 7.14
N ARG A 76 9.58 10.28 8.02
CA ARG A 76 10.99 10.35 8.44
C ARG A 76 11.46 9.05 9.09
N LYS A 77 10.73 8.56 10.09
CA LYS A 77 11.10 7.33 10.81
C LYS A 77 11.06 6.08 9.94
N SER A 78 10.18 6.04 8.94
CA SER A 78 10.19 4.94 7.98
C SER A 78 11.45 4.90 7.11
N ARG A 79 12.04 6.05 6.78
CA ARG A 79 13.31 6.12 6.03
C ARG A 79 14.51 5.71 6.89
N ASP A 80 14.42 5.92 8.20
CA ASP A 80 15.43 5.50 9.17
C ASP A 80 15.46 3.97 9.38
N VAL A 81 14.42 3.25 8.95
CA VAL A 81 14.40 1.78 8.98
C VAL A 81 15.19 1.25 7.77
N PRO A 82 16.39 0.68 7.95
CA PRO A 82 17.21 0.25 6.83
C PRO A 82 16.52 -0.90 6.08
N SER A 83 16.49 -0.81 4.75
CA SER A 83 15.97 -1.89 3.90
C SER A 83 16.81 -3.15 4.09
N VAL A 84 16.16 -4.32 4.14
CA VAL A 84 16.78 -5.64 4.31
C VAL A 84 17.89 -5.91 3.28
N ALA A 85 17.89 -5.22 2.13
CA ALA A 85 18.95 -5.31 1.12
C ALA A 85 20.33 -4.82 1.61
N ALA A 86 20.39 -4.02 2.68
CA ALA A 86 21.65 -3.62 3.31
C ALA A 86 22.20 -4.66 4.31
N GLU A 87 21.42 -5.67 4.69
CA GLU A 87 21.81 -6.68 5.68
C GLU A 87 22.65 -7.81 5.05
N THR A 88 22.60 -8.02 3.73
CA THR A 88 23.39 -9.08 3.04
C THR A 88 24.90 -8.81 3.01
N LYS A 89 25.36 -7.63 3.45
CA LYS A 89 26.79 -7.29 3.56
C LYS A 89 27.29 -7.14 5.01
N ARG A 90 26.45 -7.43 6.01
CA ARG A 90 26.80 -7.32 7.44
C ARG A 90 26.39 -8.54 8.27
N ILE A 91 26.53 -9.74 7.71
CA ILE A 91 26.46 -10.99 8.48
C ILE A 91 27.87 -11.31 9.02
N VAL A 92 28.47 -10.37 9.74
CA VAL A 92 29.44 -10.63 10.81
C VAL A 92 29.27 -9.44 11.76
N ASP A 93 28.88 -9.72 13.00
CA ASP A 93 28.72 -8.77 14.11
C ASP A 93 27.49 -7.85 14.10
N ARG A 94 26.43 -8.28 14.82
CA ARG A 94 25.91 -7.58 16.03
C ARG A 94 24.59 -8.20 16.53
N THR A 95 24.67 -8.80 17.71
CA THR A 95 23.70 -8.78 18.82
C THR A 95 22.20 -8.85 18.47
N THR A 96 21.58 -9.96 18.89
CA THR A 96 20.14 -10.32 18.92
C THR A 96 19.17 -9.32 19.57
N GLY A 97 19.62 -8.13 19.98
CA GLY A 97 18.79 -7.04 20.53
C GLY A 97 18.38 -5.95 19.52
N SER A 98 19.07 -5.84 18.38
CA SER A 98 18.83 -4.76 17.40
C SER A 98 17.65 -5.05 16.46
N SER A 99 17.42 -6.32 16.09
CA SER A 99 16.30 -6.75 15.24
C SER A 99 14.96 -6.48 15.91
N ASN A 100 14.78 -6.91 17.17
CA ASN A 100 13.53 -6.74 17.91
C ASN A 100 13.08 -5.28 18.01
N LEU A 101 14.01 -4.33 18.15
CA LEU A 101 13.69 -2.90 18.22
C LEU A 101 13.28 -2.32 16.86
N LYS A 102 13.86 -2.81 15.76
CA LYS A 102 13.46 -2.43 14.39
C LYS A 102 12.07 -2.97 14.07
N ASP A 103 11.78 -4.21 14.45
CA ASP A 103 10.47 -4.83 14.24
C ASP A 103 9.40 -4.11 15.07
N THR A 104 9.74 -3.77 16.32
CA THR A 104 8.84 -2.97 17.19
C THR A 104 8.53 -1.61 16.55
N LEU A 105 9.54 -0.86 16.09
CA LEU A 105 9.34 0.43 15.44
C LEU A 105 8.48 0.33 14.16
N SER A 106 8.71 -0.70 13.36
CA SER A 106 8.00 -0.91 12.10
C SER A 106 6.52 -1.25 12.32
N ILE A 107 6.24 -2.10 13.30
CA ILE A 107 4.88 -2.37 13.75
C ILE A 107 4.23 -1.10 14.32
N SER A 108 4.96 -0.29 15.08
CA SER A 108 4.47 0.99 15.60
C SER A 108 4.07 1.97 14.51
N ILE A 109 4.84 2.04 13.43
CA ILE A 109 4.52 2.86 12.25
C ILE A 109 3.20 2.38 11.63
N LEU A 110 3.05 1.07 11.40
CA LEU A 110 1.82 0.51 10.83
C LEU A 110 0.60 0.73 11.73
N LEU A 111 0.73 0.56 13.05
CA LEU A 111 -0.34 0.83 14.01
C LEU A 111 -0.80 2.29 13.99
N THR A 112 0.16 3.21 13.85
CA THR A 112 -0.15 4.64 13.74
C THR A 112 -0.86 4.93 12.42
N LEU A 113 -0.37 4.37 11.31
CA LEU A 113 -1.01 4.51 10.00
C LEU A 113 -2.42 3.92 9.99
N GLU A 114 -2.65 2.79 10.65
CA GLU A 114 -3.98 2.21 10.79
C GLU A 114 -4.97 3.18 11.44
N ALA A 115 -4.59 3.75 12.59
CA ALA A 115 -5.43 4.73 13.29
C ALA A 115 -5.67 5.99 12.44
N VAL A 116 -4.63 6.48 11.77
CA VAL A 116 -4.71 7.64 10.87
C VAL A 116 -5.64 7.37 9.69
N VAL A 117 -5.54 6.21 9.04
CA VAL A 117 -6.39 5.85 7.90
C VAL A 117 -7.84 5.60 8.34
N ASP A 118 -8.07 4.93 9.47
CA ASP A 118 -9.42 4.66 9.97
C ASP A 118 -10.16 5.94 10.37
N LYS A 119 -9.47 6.87 11.05
CA LYS A 119 -10.12 8.07 11.60
C LYS A 119 -10.02 9.31 10.71
N LEU A 120 -8.97 9.42 9.91
CA LEU A 120 -8.62 10.64 9.16
C LEU A 120 -8.46 10.39 7.65
N GLY A 121 -8.90 9.24 7.12
CA GLY A 121 -8.69 8.83 5.72
C GLY A 121 -9.05 9.88 4.67
N GLY A 122 -10.10 10.67 4.88
CA GLY A 122 -10.51 11.75 3.96
C GLY A 122 -9.52 12.90 3.82
N PHE A 123 -8.56 13.03 4.73
CA PHE A 123 -7.57 14.12 4.77
C PHE A 123 -6.17 13.68 4.34
N LEU A 124 -6.00 12.41 3.92
CA LEU A 124 -4.68 11.85 3.62
C LEU A 124 -4.17 12.14 2.20
N ASN A 125 -4.96 12.82 1.36
CA ASN A 125 -4.60 13.13 -0.02
C ASN A 125 -3.16 13.67 -0.20
N PRO A 126 -2.67 14.63 0.62
CA PRO A 126 -1.30 15.15 0.49
C PRO A 126 -0.21 14.12 0.80
N TYR A 127 -0.52 13.06 1.53
CA TYR A 127 0.42 12.07 2.03
C TYR A 127 0.31 10.71 1.32
N MET A 128 -0.66 10.55 0.40
CA MET A 128 -0.94 9.25 -0.21
C MET A 128 0.25 8.67 -0.98
N ALA A 129 1.03 9.52 -1.66
CA ALA A 129 2.22 9.09 -2.37
C ALA A 129 3.26 8.50 -1.40
N ASP A 130 3.51 9.16 -0.27
CA ASP A 130 4.44 8.69 0.76
C ASP A 130 3.92 7.41 1.44
N ILE A 131 2.62 7.35 1.76
CA ILE A 131 2.00 6.16 2.38
C ILE A 131 2.09 4.95 1.45
N LEU A 132 1.77 5.11 0.17
CA LEU A 132 1.87 4.03 -0.80
C LEU A 132 3.34 3.64 -1.05
N GLY A 133 4.24 4.62 -1.17
CA GLY A 133 5.68 4.35 -1.26
C GLY A 133 6.18 3.52 -0.09
N LEU A 134 5.70 3.81 1.12
CA LEU A 134 6.02 3.04 2.30
C LEU A 134 5.43 1.62 2.26
N ILE A 135 4.12 1.47 2.01
CA ILE A 135 3.46 0.17 2.21
C ILE A 135 3.52 -0.77 1.00
N VAL A 136 3.83 -0.24 -0.19
CA VAL A 136 3.86 -0.98 -1.46
C VAL A 136 5.29 -1.18 -1.96
N LEU A 137 6.21 -0.23 -1.73
CA LEU A 137 7.57 -0.30 -2.29
C LEU A 137 8.62 -0.71 -1.25
N HIS A 138 8.43 -0.40 0.03
CA HIS A 138 9.46 -0.65 1.03
C HIS A 138 9.60 -2.17 1.32
N PRO A 139 10.79 -2.77 1.12
CA PRO A 139 10.97 -4.23 1.20
C PRO A 139 10.54 -4.85 2.52
N LEU A 140 10.66 -4.09 3.62
CA LEU A 140 10.27 -4.52 4.94
C LEU A 140 8.77 -4.83 5.06
N TYR A 141 7.88 -4.17 4.31
CA TYR A 141 6.45 -4.44 4.39
C TYR A 141 5.98 -5.39 3.28
N VAL A 142 6.77 -5.51 2.22
CA VAL A 142 6.43 -6.26 1.01
C VAL A 142 6.89 -7.72 1.10
N SER A 143 8.12 -7.95 1.56
CA SER A 143 8.78 -9.27 1.54
C SER A 143 9.19 -9.75 2.93
N THR A 144 8.54 -9.27 3.99
CA THR A 144 8.87 -9.69 5.36
C THR A 144 8.58 -11.17 5.59
N THR A 145 9.52 -11.82 6.28
CA THR A 145 9.38 -13.18 6.80
C THR A 145 8.65 -13.20 8.14
N GLU A 146 8.45 -12.05 8.80
CA GLU A 146 7.75 -11.96 10.07
C GLU A 146 6.22 -11.94 9.85
N PRO A 147 5.48 -12.96 10.32
CA PRO A 147 4.05 -13.10 10.04
C PRO A 147 3.23 -11.97 10.67
N LYS A 148 3.62 -11.47 11.85
CA LYS A 148 2.90 -10.39 12.55
C LYS A 148 2.97 -9.09 11.76
N LEU A 149 4.16 -8.74 11.27
CA LEU A 149 4.38 -7.54 10.48
C LEU A 149 3.63 -7.62 9.14
N LYS A 150 3.68 -8.79 8.47
CA LYS A 150 2.96 -9.03 7.22
C LYS A 150 1.45 -8.85 7.39
N LEU A 151 0.85 -9.54 8.36
CA LEU A 151 -0.57 -9.44 8.64
C LEU A 151 -1.00 -8.00 8.92
N LYS A 152 -0.19 -7.25 9.67
CA LYS A 152 -0.49 -5.85 9.97
C LYS A 152 -0.40 -4.95 8.73
N ALA A 153 0.60 -5.17 7.88
CA ALA A 153 0.71 -4.44 6.61
C ALA A 153 -0.49 -4.71 5.69
N ASP A 154 -0.94 -5.97 5.61
CA ASP A 154 -2.11 -6.37 4.82
C ASP A 154 -3.39 -5.72 5.34
N VAL A 155 -3.57 -5.65 6.67
CA VAL A 155 -4.69 -4.92 7.30
C VAL A 155 -4.67 -3.44 6.92
N VAL A 156 -3.52 -2.78 7.00
CA VAL A 156 -3.41 -1.35 6.64
C VAL A 156 -3.69 -1.14 5.14
N ARG A 157 -3.17 -2.00 4.25
CA ARG A 157 -3.45 -1.94 2.81
C ARG A 157 -4.94 -2.05 2.50
N LYS A 158 -5.63 -3.00 3.13
CA LYS A 158 -7.08 -3.17 2.99
C LYS A 158 -7.85 -1.98 3.58
N LEU A 159 -7.42 -1.48 4.73
CA LEU A 159 -8.05 -0.32 5.36
C LEU A 159 -7.93 0.93 4.47
N ILE A 160 -6.79 1.11 3.79
CA ILE A 160 -6.59 2.19 2.81
C ILE A 160 -7.64 2.11 1.69
N THR A 161 -7.89 0.93 1.13
CA THR A 161 -8.87 0.75 0.06
C THR A 161 -10.32 0.90 0.52
N ASP A 162 -10.59 0.64 1.81
CA ASP A 162 -11.93 0.69 2.39
C ASP A 162 -12.32 2.09 2.91
N ARG A 163 -11.35 2.84 3.46
CA ARG A 163 -11.61 4.12 4.16
C ARG A 163 -11.35 5.36 3.32
N ILE A 164 -10.49 5.26 2.31
CA ILE A 164 -10.12 6.42 1.50
C ILE A 164 -11.02 6.47 0.26
N PRO A 165 -11.71 7.60 0.00
CA PRO A 165 -12.54 7.74 -1.19
C PRO A 165 -11.76 7.43 -2.48
N VAL A 166 -12.39 6.67 -3.37
CA VAL A 166 -11.83 6.24 -4.67
C VAL A 166 -11.18 7.38 -5.44
N ARG A 167 -11.84 8.54 -5.49
CA ARG A 167 -11.33 9.73 -6.18
C ARG A 167 -9.95 10.19 -5.68
N LEU A 168 -9.65 10.00 -4.41
CA LEU A 168 -8.39 10.39 -3.79
C LEU A 168 -7.33 9.28 -3.90
N LEU A 169 -7.75 8.02 -3.79
CA LEU A 169 -6.84 6.88 -3.78
C LEU A 169 -6.44 6.39 -5.18
N LEU A 170 -7.34 6.50 -6.17
CA LEU A 170 -7.07 5.94 -7.49
C LEU A 170 -5.88 6.60 -8.20
N PRO A 171 -5.77 7.95 -8.31
CA PRO A 171 -4.63 8.57 -8.97
C PRO A 171 -3.25 8.11 -8.43
N PRO A 172 -3.00 8.09 -7.11
CA PRO A 172 -1.71 7.63 -6.61
C PRO A 172 -1.50 6.11 -6.76
N VAL A 173 -2.56 5.27 -6.72
CA VAL A 173 -2.46 3.83 -7.02
C VAL A 173 -2.11 3.58 -8.49
N LEU A 174 -2.64 4.37 -9.42
CA LEU A 174 -2.26 4.26 -10.83
C LEU A 174 -0.81 4.76 -11.05
N GLY A 175 -0.42 5.85 -10.38
CA GLY A 175 0.91 6.44 -10.52
C GLY A 175 2.06 5.57 -9.99
N ILE A 176 1.82 4.79 -8.93
CA ILE A 176 2.87 3.97 -8.31
C ILE A 176 3.27 2.74 -9.12
N TYR A 177 2.53 2.38 -10.18
CA TYR A 177 2.82 1.22 -11.02
C TYR A 177 4.27 1.19 -11.52
N SER A 178 4.78 2.32 -12.03
CA SER A 178 6.12 2.39 -12.60
C SER A 178 7.23 2.13 -11.58
N ASP A 179 7.03 2.58 -10.34
CA ASP A 179 7.97 2.34 -9.24
C ASP A 179 7.83 0.92 -8.70
N ALA A 180 6.60 0.41 -8.58
CA ALA A 180 6.35 -0.97 -8.18
C ALA A 180 6.96 -1.98 -9.16
N ALA A 181 6.90 -1.69 -10.47
CA ALA A 181 7.54 -2.49 -11.49
C ALA A 181 9.07 -2.56 -11.32
N LYS A 182 9.72 -1.48 -10.87
CA LYS A 182 11.16 -1.46 -10.57
C LYS A 182 11.48 -2.16 -9.25
N SER A 183 10.60 -2.07 -8.24
CA SER A 183 10.80 -2.69 -6.93
C SER A 183 10.70 -4.22 -6.96
N GLY A 184 9.79 -4.77 -7.77
CA GLY A 184 9.71 -6.21 -8.02
C GLY A 184 8.29 -6.78 -7.97
N GLU A 185 8.21 -8.11 -8.12
CA GLU A 185 6.94 -8.84 -8.29
C GLU A 185 5.98 -8.74 -7.09
N SER A 186 6.51 -8.72 -5.86
CA SER A 186 5.68 -8.61 -4.66
C SER A 186 5.02 -7.23 -4.57
N SER A 187 5.73 -6.15 -4.91
CA SER A 187 5.17 -4.79 -4.96
C SER A 187 4.07 -4.67 -6.02
N LEU A 188 4.30 -5.17 -7.23
CA LEU A 188 3.26 -5.19 -8.28
C LEU A 188 2.04 -6.01 -7.87
N SER A 189 2.24 -7.17 -7.26
CA SER A 189 1.16 -8.01 -6.76
C SER A 189 0.28 -7.26 -5.77
N ILE A 190 0.89 -6.53 -4.83
CA ILE A 190 0.18 -5.69 -3.87
C ILE A 190 -0.60 -4.56 -4.56
N VAL A 191 -0.01 -3.89 -5.56
CA VAL A 191 -0.71 -2.83 -6.32
C VAL A 191 -1.99 -3.37 -6.94
N PHE A 192 -1.93 -4.52 -7.61
CA PHE A 192 -3.10 -5.11 -8.27
C PHE A 192 -4.11 -5.71 -7.29
N GLU A 193 -3.67 -6.23 -6.14
CA GLU A 193 -4.56 -6.62 -5.06
C GLU A 193 -5.32 -5.41 -4.49
N MET A 194 -4.62 -4.32 -4.20
CA MET A 194 -5.23 -3.06 -3.76
C MET A 194 -6.15 -2.47 -4.82
N LEU A 195 -5.77 -2.52 -6.10
CA LEU A 195 -6.61 -2.06 -7.21
C LEU A 195 -7.90 -2.89 -7.31
N GLY A 196 -7.80 -4.21 -7.19
CA GLY A 196 -8.96 -5.11 -7.16
C GLY A 196 -9.91 -4.80 -6.00
N ASN A 197 -9.37 -4.63 -4.79
CA ASN A 197 -10.14 -4.25 -3.61
C ASN A 197 -10.83 -2.88 -3.79
N LEU A 198 -10.11 -1.91 -4.35
CA LEU A 198 -10.64 -0.58 -4.63
C LEU A 198 -11.76 -0.62 -5.66
N VAL A 199 -11.57 -1.36 -6.77
CA VAL A 199 -12.60 -1.57 -7.79
C VAL A 199 -13.83 -2.22 -7.18
N ASN A 200 -13.66 -3.21 -6.29
CA ASN A 200 -14.75 -3.88 -5.62
C ASN A 200 -15.62 -2.93 -4.78
N SER A 201 -15.03 -1.90 -4.16
CA SER A 201 -15.76 -0.90 -3.37
C SER A 201 -16.33 0.26 -4.21
N MET A 202 -15.98 0.39 -5.50
CA MET A 202 -16.50 1.47 -6.35
C MET A 202 -18.00 1.37 -6.58
N ASP A 203 -18.67 2.51 -6.51
CA ASP A 203 -20.05 2.71 -6.92
C ASP A 203 -20.17 2.90 -8.45
N ARG A 204 -21.39 2.87 -8.97
CA ARG A 204 -21.66 2.97 -10.42
C ARG A 204 -21.12 4.26 -11.03
N SER A 205 -21.13 5.38 -10.30
CA SER A 205 -20.63 6.66 -10.81
C SER A 205 -19.11 6.65 -10.94
N SER A 206 -18.40 6.15 -9.92
CA SER A 206 -16.95 5.99 -9.97
C SER A 206 -16.50 5.04 -11.06
N ILE A 207 -17.19 3.90 -11.24
CA ILE A 207 -16.92 2.97 -12.34
C ILE A 207 -17.05 3.68 -13.69
N GLY A 208 -18.16 4.40 -13.92
CA GLY A 208 -18.36 5.17 -15.15
C GLY A 208 -17.25 6.19 -15.44
N ALA A 209 -16.68 6.80 -14.41
CA ALA A 209 -15.62 7.80 -14.55
C ALA A 209 -14.22 7.23 -14.80
N TYR A 210 -13.92 6.03 -14.29
CA TYR A 210 -12.55 5.54 -14.18
C TYR A 210 -12.24 4.21 -14.85
N TYR A 211 -13.26 3.44 -15.28
CA TYR A 211 -13.06 2.08 -15.78
C TYR A 211 -12.05 1.96 -16.93
N THR A 212 -12.01 2.92 -17.85
CA THR A 212 -11.06 2.93 -18.97
C THR A 212 -9.62 3.03 -18.48
N LYS A 213 -9.33 3.96 -17.56
CA LYS A 213 -7.98 4.14 -17.00
C LYS A 213 -7.50 2.92 -16.22
N ILE A 214 -8.40 2.27 -15.49
CA ILE A 214 -8.10 1.06 -14.73
C ILE A 214 -7.80 -0.09 -15.70
N PHE A 215 -8.62 -0.25 -16.73
CA PHE A 215 -8.41 -1.29 -17.75
C PHE A 215 -7.11 -1.07 -18.53
N ASP A 216 -6.77 0.18 -18.85
CA ASP A 216 -5.52 0.53 -19.53
C ASP A 216 -4.29 0.17 -18.70
N LEU A 217 -4.33 0.39 -17.38
CA LEU A 217 -3.27 -0.06 -16.49
C LEU A 217 -3.19 -1.59 -16.44
N CYS A 218 -4.33 -2.29 -16.40
CA CYS A 218 -4.34 -3.75 -16.45
C CYS A 218 -3.72 -4.28 -17.75
N LEU A 219 -4.06 -3.71 -18.91
CA LEU A 219 -3.44 -4.10 -20.18
C LEU A 219 -1.93 -3.82 -20.19
N LEU A 220 -1.49 -2.67 -19.67
CA LEU A 220 -0.08 -2.33 -19.53
C LEU A 220 0.67 -3.38 -18.69
N ALA A 221 0.04 -3.89 -17.62
CA ALA A 221 0.62 -4.90 -16.75
C ALA A 221 0.50 -6.34 -17.29
N LEU A 222 -0.47 -6.64 -18.15
CA LEU A 222 -0.49 -7.92 -18.88
C LEU A 222 0.64 -8.00 -19.90
N ASP A 223 1.19 -6.87 -20.32
CA ASP A 223 2.34 -6.77 -21.24
C ASP A 223 3.69 -7.06 -20.54
N LEU A 224 3.71 -7.40 -19.24
CA LEU A 224 4.93 -7.68 -18.48
C LEU A 224 5.77 -8.82 -19.08
N ARG A 225 5.13 -9.82 -19.70
CA ARG A 225 5.83 -10.90 -20.43
C ARG A 225 6.67 -10.37 -21.58
N ARG A 226 6.18 -9.34 -22.27
CA ARG A 226 6.90 -8.67 -23.36
C ARG A 226 7.97 -7.71 -22.84
N GLN A 227 7.62 -6.90 -21.83
CA GLN A 227 8.53 -5.91 -21.25
C GLN A 227 9.73 -6.54 -20.53
N HIS A 228 9.55 -7.77 -20.01
CA HIS A 228 10.55 -8.54 -19.27
C HIS A 228 11.41 -7.71 -18.28
N PRO A 229 10.81 -7.04 -17.28
CA PRO A 229 11.58 -6.25 -16.32
C PRO A 229 12.51 -7.14 -15.48
N ALA A 230 13.79 -6.77 -15.38
CA ALA A 230 14.80 -7.54 -14.64
C ALA A 230 14.49 -7.74 -13.13
N SER A 231 13.62 -6.90 -12.57
CA SER A 231 13.14 -6.95 -11.19
C SER A 231 12.10 -8.06 -10.94
N ILE A 232 11.51 -8.64 -11.99
CA ILE A 232 10.40 -9.61 -11.89
C ILE A 232 10.93 -10.99 -12.26
N LYS A 233 10.95 -11.91 -11.30
CA LYS A 233 11.42 -13.30 -11.50
C LYS A 233 10.26 -14.23 -11.85
N ASN A 234 9.11 -14.01 -11.22
CA ASN A 234 7.91 -14.82 -11.35
C ASN A 234 6.73 -13.97 -11.85
N ILE A 235 6.68 -13.79 -13.16
CA ILE A 235 5.63 -13.03 -13.85
C ILE A 235 4.25 -13.65 -13.58
N ILE A 236 4.15 -14.97 -13.42
CA ILE A 236 2.89 -15.70 -13.26
C ILE A 236 2.14 -15.22 -12.00
N ILE A 237 2.85 -14.96 -10.90
CA ILE A 237 2.23 -14.48 -9.65
C ILE A 237 1.62 -13.09 -9.87
N VAL A 238 2.35 -12.18 -10.53
CA VAL A 238 1.87 -10.82 -10.82
C VAL A 238 0.68 -10.87 -11.77
N GLU A 239 0.82 -11.62 -12.87
CA GLU A 239 -0.21 -11.77 -13.90
C GLU A 239 -1.51 -12.32 -13.30
N LYS A 240 -1.44 -13.27 -12.36
CA LYS A 240 -2.62 -13.76 -11.63
C LYS A 240 -3.36 -12.63 -10.90
N ASN A 241 -2.64 -11.73 -10.23
CA ASN A 241 -3.24 -10.60 -9.53
C ASN A 241 -3.81 -9.55 -10.49
N VAL A 242 -3.12 -9.28 -11.61
CA VAL A 242 -3.62 -8.39 -12.68
C VAL A 242 -4.92 -8.94 -13.28
N LEU A 243 -4.95 -10.24 -13.59
CA LEU A 243 -6.13 -10.93 -14.10
C LEU A 243 -7.28 -10.88 -13.11
N SER A 244 -7.01 -11.12 -11.82
CA SER A 244 -8.02 -11.01 -10.76
C SER A 244 -8.63 -9.62 -10.70
N ALA A 245 -7.81 -8.56 -10.67
CA ALA A 245 -8.28 -7.17 -10.66
C ALA A 245 -9.09 -6.82 -11.92
N THR A 246 -8.65 -7.32 -13.08
CA THR A 246 -9.35 -7.12 -14.36
C THR A 246 -10.73 -7.78 -14.35
N VAL A 247 -10.84 -9.00 -13.84
CA VAL A 247 -12.14 -9.68 -13.68
C VAL A 247 -13.05 -8.93 -12.71
N THR A 248 -12.52 -8.47 -11.56
CA THR A 248 -13.29 -7.66 -10.62
C THR A 248 -13.83 -6.39 -11.27
N LEU A 249 -13.06 -5.76 -12.17
CA LEU A 249 -13.52 -4.62 -12.96
C LEU A 249 -14.63 -5.03 -13.93
N THR A 250 -14.41 -6.05 -14.76
CA THR A 250 -15.37 -6.43 -15.81
C THR A 250 -16.71 -6.86 -15.24
N MET A 251 -16.72 -7.46 -14.05
CA MET A 251 -17.96 -7.79 -13.32
C MET A 251 -18.80 -6.58 -12.92
N LYS A 252 -18.22 -5.38 -12.85
CA LYS A 252 -18.95 -4.14 -12.56
C LYS A 252 -19.35 -3.37 -13.81
N LEU A 253 -18.92 -3.81 -14.99
CA LEU A 253 -19.23 -3.13 -16.25
C LEU A 253 -20.55 -3.62 -16.81
N THR A 254 -21.26 -2.72 -17.49
CA THR A 254 -22.34 -3.13 -18.40
C THR A 254 -21.73 -3.65 -19.70
N GLU A 255 -22.48 -4.43 -20.46
CA GLU A 255 -22.05 -4.93 -21.77
C GLU A 255 -21.59 -3.79 -22.71
N THR A 256 -22.31 -2.66 -22.69
CA THR A 256 -21.98 -1.48 -23.50
C THR A 256 -20.63 -0.85 -23.14
N MET A 257 -20.22 -0.92 -21.87
CA MET A 257 -18.92 -0.44 -21.41
C MET A 257 -17.81 -1.47 -21.62
N PHE A 258 -18.14 -2.75 -21.48
CA PHE A 258 -17.18 -3.85 -21.60
C PHE A 258 -16.77 -4.10 -23.05
N ARG A 259 -17.73 -4.10 -24.00
CA ARG A 259 -17.47 -4.39 -25.42
C ARG A 259 -16.31 -3.58 -26.03
N PRO A 260 -16.23 -2.24 -25.90
CA PRO A 260 -15.10 -1.48 -26.46
C PRO A 260 -13.76 -1.83 -25.78
N LEU A 261 -13.76 -2.16 -24.49
CA LEU A 261 -12.54 -2.59 -23.79
C LEU A 261 -12.08 -3.98 -24.26
N PHE A 262 -13.02 -4.87 -24.52
CA PHE A 262 -12.71 -6.19 -25.05
C PHE A 262 -12.18 -6.13 -26.49
N ILE A 263 -12.75 -5.27 -27.34
CA ILE A 263 -12.19 -5.01 -28.68
C ILE A 263 -10.77 -4.46 -28.56
N LYS A 264 -10.56 -3.47 -27.68
CA LYS A 264 -9.23 -2.92 -27.40
C LYS A 264 -8.23 -3.98 -26.94
N SER A 265 -8.63 -4.97 -26.14
CA SER A 265 -7.72 -6.05 -25.72
C SER A 265 -7.39 -7.02 -26.84
N ILE A 266 -8.31 -7.28 -27.78
CA ILE A 266 -8.04 -8.05 -29.00
C ILE A 266 -7.02 -7.30 -29.87
N GLU A 267 -7.28 -6.03 -30.14
CA GLU A 267 -6.38 -5.17 -30.93
C GLU A 267 -4.99 -5.09 -30.28
N TRP A 268 -4.93 -4.88 -28.96
CA TRP A 268 -3.68 -4.90 -28.20
C TRP A 268 -2.93 -6.22 -28.36
N SER A 269 -3.63 -7.36 -28.29
CA SER A 269 -3.01 -8.68 -28.39
C SER A 269 -2.40 -8.97 -29.77
N SER A 270 -2.96 -8.35 -30.81
CA SER A 270 -2.56 -8.51 -32.21
C SER A 270 -1.69 -7.36 -32.72
N SER A 271 -1.50 -6.30 -31.93
CA SER A 271 -0.67 -5.16 -32.32
C SER A 271 0.81 -5.54 -32.32
N ASP A 272 1.44 -5.38 -33.48
CA ASP A 272 2.90 -5.37 -33.60
C ASP A 272 3.40 -4.02 -33.08
N VAL A 273 4.33 -4.03 -32.13
CA VAL A 273 4.95 -2.79 -31.63
C VAL A 273 6.14 -2.47 -32.52
N GLU A 274 6.11 -1.31 -33.17
CA GLU A 274 7.14 -0.87 -34.13
C GLU A 274 8.49 -0.52 -33.48
N ASP A 275 8.58 -0.51 -32.14
CA ASP A 275 9.81 -0.15 -31.43
C ASP A 275 10.77 -1.34 -31.23
N SER A 276 11.75 -1.40 -32.13
CA SER A 276 13.05 -2.08 -32.04
C SER A 276 13.06 -3.62 -31.98
N GLU A 277 13.60 -4.20 -33.05
CA GLU A 277 13.89 -5.64 -33.26
C GLU A 277 12.67 -6.57 -33.22
N TYR A 278 12.14 -6.84 -34.42
CA TYR A 278 11.13 -7.86 -34.70
C TYR A 278 11.61 -9.23 -34.19
N THR A 279 11.35 -9.53 -32.92
CA THR A 279 11.61 -10.82 -32.31
C THR A 279 10.29 -11.61 -32.39
N PRO A 280 10.22 -12.72 -33.15
CA PRO A 280 8.99 -13.49 -33.38
C PRO A 280 8.25 -13.97 -32.11
N GLY A 281 8.88 -13.87 -30.93
CA GLY A 281 8.29 -14.21 -29.63
C GLY A 281 7.48 -13.09 -28.94
N GLN A 282 7.59 -11.84 -29.37
CA GLN A 282 6.92 -10.71 -28.67
C GLN A 282 5.39 -10.74 -28.82
N THR A 283 4.89 -11.02 -30.02
CA THR A 283 3.45 -11.16 -30.29
C THR A 283 2.88 -12.39 -29.56
N ILE A 284 3.66 -13.48 -29.47
CA ILE A 284 3.29 -14.70 -28.73
C ILE A 284 3.08 -14.40 -27.24
N ASN A 285 3.93 -13.58 -26.63
CA ASN A 285 3.80 -13.22 -25.21
C ASN A 285 2.46 -12.52 -24.91
N ARG A 286 2.05 -11.57 -25.75
CA ARG A 286 0.76 -10.87 -25.61
C ARG A 286 -0.43 -11.80 -25.83
N LEU A 287 -0.35 -12.69 -26.83
CA LEU A 287 -1.36 -13.70 -27.07
C LEU A 287 -1.53 -14.63 -25.85
N ILE A 288 -0.44 -15.08 -25.22
CA ILE A 288 -0.52 -15.90 -24.00
C ILE A 288 -1.28 -15.18 -22.89
N SER A 289 -0.95 -13.92 -22.62
CA SER A 289 -1.64 -13.12 -21.59
C SER A 289 -3.10 -12.82 -21.96
N PHE A 290 -3.38 -12.58 -23.24
CA PHE A 290 -4.75 -12.40 -23.73
C PHE A 290 -5.59 -13.67 -23.57
N TYR A 291 -5.06 -14.84 -23.96
CA TYR A 291 -5.77 -16.11 -23.75
C TYR A 291 -5.99 -16.40 -22.26
N ALA A 292 -5.03 -16.07 -21.39
CA ALA A 292 -5.22 -16.17 -19.94
C ALA A 292 -6.35 -15.25 -19.45
N LEU A 293 -6.45 -14.02 -19.97
CA LEU A 293 -7.55 -13.10 -19.70
C LEU A 293 -8.90 -13.67 -20.16
N VAL A 294 -9.00 -14.12 -21.41
CA VAL A 294 -10.24 -14.71 -21.95
C VAL A 294 -10.67 -15.91 -21.14
N LYS A 295 -9.73 -16.81 -20.80
CA LYS A 295 -10.00 -17.97 -19.93
C LYS A 295 -10.56 -17.52 -18.59
N LYS A 296 -9.91 -16.55 -17.94
CA LYS A 296 -10.36 -16.06 -16.62
C LYS A 296 -11.72 -15.38 -16.69
N LEU A 297 -12.01 -14.63 -17.74
CA LEU A 297 -13.33 -14.03 -17.96
C LEU A 297 -14.40 -15.11 -18.15
N ALA A 298 -14.14 -16.10 -19.02
CA ALA A 298 -15.07 -17.21 -19.29
C ALA A 298 -15.35 -18.09 -18.06
N GLU A 299 -14.41 -18.20 -17.12
CA GLU A 299 -14.62 -18.91 -15.85
C GLU A 299 -15.58 -18.18 -14.90
N ASN A 300 -15.62 -16.83 -14.94
CA ASN A 300 -16.34 -16.03 -13.96
C ASN A 300 -17.67 -15.48 -14.49
N HIS A 301 -17.80 -15.25 -15.80
CA HIS A 301 -19.01 -14.69 -16.46
C HIS A 301 -20.01 -15.78 -16.91
N ARG A 302 -20.05 -16.93 -16.20
CA ARG A 302 -21.03 -18.00 -16.47
C ARG A 302 -22.38 -17.74 -15.81
#